data_AF-A0A8J3FS52-F1
#
_entry.id   AF-A0A8J3FS52-F1
#
_cell.length_a   1.000
_cell.length_b   1.000
_cell.length_c   1.000
_cell.angle_alpha   90.00
_cell.angle_beta   90.00
_cell.angle_gamma   90.00
#
_symmetry.space_group_name_H-M   'P 1'
#
loop_
_entity.id
_entity.type
_entity.pdbx_description
1 polymer ?
#
loop_
_entity_poly.entity_id
_entity_poly.type
_entity_poly.pdbx_seq_one_letter_code
_entity_poly.pdbx_strand_id
1 'polypeptide(L)'
;MRLKLWEDRWRAVPARWRAVITDVVAVLLWGGTTLYGETGAALGWAILAGGLLALRRPLPVPTLLAIVAIHGWSGVIVSPALACAAYTVASRARPLSGVPAIAASVLVFFIAPLDDTSFGRLFDLTFMVLLPVLLGLHMRRTWELLAAYEEYTQARQEHERLAAERAVLQERHRIAQEMHDSLGHKLSLIVLHAGALELSGPRGSHAELLRRTGQEAMHELRKVIGVLRADDEAGHVVDGVDPADEKAFRELVESSRNAGVPVAEDVDPEVWRLDPLVRSMAHRVVREALTNVHKHAGPVPTALRLQVRQAQLLIEVCNAAPGRERACRSAGARTGLATLAERVGMLGGELGHGTLSDGSYRLLVRIPVCR
;
A
#
# COMPACT_ATOMS: atom_id res chain seq x y z
N MET A 1 -34.88 -25.48 10.05
CA MET A 1 -33.89 -25.50 11.16
C MET A 1 -32.83 -26.61 11.02
N ARG A 2 -33.18 -27.85 10.66
CA ARG A 2 -32.22 -28.97 10.53
C ARG A 2 -31.18 -28.83 9.38
N LEU A 3 -31.51 -28.15 8.28
CA LEU A 3 -30.59 -27.94 7.15
C LEU A 3 -29.41 -26.99 7.46
N LYS A 4 -29.66 -25.86 8.13
CA LYS A 4 -28.59 -24.92 8.54
C LYS A 4 -27.60 -25.55 9.53
N LEU A 5 -28.11 -26.29 10.51
CA LEU A 5 -27.29 -27.04 11.48
C LEU A 5 -26.39 -28.10 10.82
N TRP A 6 -26.84 -28.68 9.70
CA TRP A 6 -26.04 -29.62 8.92
C TRP A 6 -24.97 -28.90 8.09
N GLU A 7 -25.30 -27.77 7.48
CA GLU A 7 -24.38 -26.97 6.66
C GLU A 7 -23.21 -26.40 7.48
N ASP A 8 -23.48 -25.89 8.69
CA ASP A 8 -22.45 -25.38 9.60
C ASP A 8 -21.52 -26.49 10.10
N ARG A 9 -22.10 -27.67 10.42
CA ARG A 9 -21.31 -28.87 10.79
C ARG A 9 -20.47 -29.39 9.63
N TRP A 10 -20.96 -29.31 8.39
CA TRP A 10 -20.20 -29.71 7.21
C TRP A 10 -19.03 -28.76 6.91
N ARG A 11 -19.24 -27.45 7.09
CA ARG A 11 -18.17 -26.45 6.94
C ARG A 11 -17.07 -26.58 7.99
N ALA A 12 -17.40 -27.06 9.20
CA ALA A 12 -16.46 -27.34 10.27
C ALA A 12 -15.53 -28.54 10.00
N VAL A 13 -15.89 -29.44 9.08
CA VAL A 13 -15.01 -30.53 8.65
C VAL A 13 -13.84 -29.95 7.84
N PRO A 14 -12.58 -30.30 8.15
CA PRO A 14 -11.43 -29.83 7.38
C PRO A 14 -11.62 -30.13 5.88
N ALA A 15 -11.30 -29.17 5.01
CA ALA A 15 -11.52 -29.29 3.56
C ALA A 15 -10.90 -30.56 2.94
N ARG A 16 -9.84 -31.10 3.55
CA ARG A 16 -9.23 -32.38 3.18
C ARG A 16 -10.14 -33.59 3.37
N TRP A 17 -10.98 -33.58 4.40
CA TRP A 17 -11.89 -34.68 4.74
C TRP A 17 -13.22 -34.54 4.03
N ARG A 18 -13.70 -33.31 3.76
CA ARG A 18 -14.93 -33.08 2.99
C ARG A 18 -14.91 -33.80 1.64
N ALA A 19 -13.86 -33.61 0.85
CA ALA A 19 -13.74 -34.26 -0.46
C ALA A 19 -13.67 -35.80 -0.37
N VAL A 20 -13.04 -36.34 0.69
CA VAL A 20 -12.98 -37.79 0.91
C VAL A 20 -14.36 -38.33 1.29
N ILE A 21 -15.06 -37.66 2.21
CA ILE A 21 -16.40 -38.06 2.64
C ILE A 21 -17.41 -37.97 1.49
N THR A 22 -17.33 -36.93 0.66
CA THR A 22 -18.23 -36.77 -0.50
C THR A 22 -18.03 -37.93 -1.48
N ASP A 23 -16.79 -38.31 -1.75
CA ASP A 23 -16.49 -39.39 -2.71
C ASP A 23 -16.80 -40.76 -2.15
N VAL A 24 -16.58 -40.99 -0.85
CA VAL A 24 -17.01 -42.22 -0.15
C VAL A 24 -18.53 -42.36 -0.22
N VAL A 25 -19.27 -41.28 0.03
CA VAL A 25 -20.74 -41.28 -0.07
C VAL A 25 -21.19 -41.53 -1.51
N ALA A 26 -20.52 -40.93 -2.52
CA ALA A 26 -20.83 -41.15 -3.92
C ALA A 26 -20.59 -42.61 -4.35
N VAL A 27 -19.48 -43.22 -3.90
CA VAL A 27 -19.17 -44.64 -4.15
C VAL A 27 -20.20 -45.56 -3.48
N LEU A 28 -20.59 -45.28 -2.24
CA LEU A 28 -21.59 -46.05 -1.52
C LEU A 28 -23.00 -45.94 -2.15
N LEU A 29 -23.38 -44.74 -2.60
CA LEU A 29 -24.66 -44.52 -3.30
C LEU A 29 -24.68 -45.23 -4.66
N TRP A 30 -23.59 -45.13 -5.42
CA TRP A 30 -23.45 -45.82 -6.71
C TRP A 30 -23.58 -47.34 -6.55
N GLY A 31 -22.79 -47.93 -5.64
CA GLY A 31 -22.85 -49.35 -5.33
C GLY A 31 -24.24 -49.81 -4.86
N GLY A 32 -24.95 -48.97 -4.11
CA GLY A 32 -26.32 -49.24 -3.69
C GLY A 32 -27.34 -49.24 -4.84
N THR A 33 -27.16 -48.38 -5.85
CA THR A 33 -28.08 -48.29 -7.01
C THR A 33 -27.85 -49.38 -8.06
N THR A 34 -26.64 -49.91 -8.18
CA THR A 34 -26.30 -50.95 -9.17
C THR A 34 -26.73 -52.36 -8.75
N LEU A 35 -27.25 -52.55 -7.54
CA LEU A 35 -27.45 -53.88 -6.94
C LEU A 35 -28.88 -54.08 -6.42
N TYR A 36 -29.75 -54.60 -7.28
CA TYR A 36 -30.90 -55.40 -6.87
C TYR A 36 -30.45 -56.86 -6.69
N GLY A 37 -29.95 -57.26 -5.51
CA GLY A 37 -29.85 -58.69 -5.15
C GLY A 37 -28.65 -59.21 -4.35
N GLU A 38 -27.45 -58.63 -4.46
CA GLU A 38 -26.23 -59.13 -3.76
C GLU A 38 -25.61 -58.08 -2.81
N THR A 39 -26.04 -58.06 -1.55
CA THR A 39 -25.79 -56.89 -0.69
C THR A 39 -24.51 -56.93 0.15
N GLY A 40 -23.95 -58.11 0.46
CA GLY A 40 -22.83 -58.23 1.40
C GLY A 40 -21.45 -57.92 0.80
N ALA A 41 -21.05 -58.65 -0.24
CA ALA A 41 -19.71 -58.54 -0.83
C ALA A 41 -19.49 -57.18 -1.53
N ALA A 42 -20.52 -56.67 -2.21
CA ALA A 42 -20.47 -55.38 -2.89
C ALA A 42 -20.29 -54.20 -1.93
N LEU A 43 -20.99 -54.22 -0.79
CA LEU A 43 -20.81 -53.22 0.25
C LEU A 43 -19.38 -53.25 0.82
N GLY A 44 -18.82 -54.46 0.98
CA GLY A 44 -17.41 -54.64 1.37
C GLY A 44 -16.44 -53.98 0.39
N TRP A 45 -16.61 -54.19 -0.92
CA TRP A 45 -15.79 -53.55 -1.95
C TRP A 45 -15.93 -52.03 -1.97
N ALA A 46 -17.15 -51.50 -1.82
CA ALA A 46 -17.40 -50.07 -1.78
C ALA A 46 -16.75 -49.41 -0.55
N ILE A 47 -16.83 -50.03 0.62
CA ILE A 47 -16.16 -49.57 1.85
C ILE A 47 -14.64 -49.59 1.68
N LEU A 48 -14.10 -50.67 1.12
CA LEU A 48 -12.67 -50.81 0.88
C LEU A 48 -12.14 -49.73 -0.09
N ALA A 49 -12.83 -49.52 -1.21
CA ALA A 49 -12.49 -48.48 -2.19
C ALA A 49 -12.59 -47.07 -1.57
N GLY A 50 -13.64 -46.81 -0.78
CA GLY A 50 -13.78 -45.57 -0.03
C GLY A 50 -12.64 -45.32 0.96
N GLY A 51 -12.22 -46.36 1.69
CA GLY A 51 -11.06 -46.29 2.58
C GLY A 51 -9.76 -45.99 1.83
N LEU A 52 -9.53 -46.62 0.68
CA LEU A 52 -8.36 -46.37 -0.16
C LEU A 52 -8.36 -44.95 -0.74
N LEU A 53 -9.51 -44.37 -1.07
CA LEU A 53 -9.62 -42.97 -1.52
C LEU A 53 -9.15 -41.96 -0.47
N ALA A 54 -9.13 -42.29 0.82
CA ALA A 54 -8.52 -41.43 1.84
C ALA A 54 -7.01 -41.25 1.60
N LEU A 55 -6.36 -42.25 1.00
CA LEU A 55 -4.91 -42.27 0.71
C LEU A 55 -4.56 -41.64 -0.65
N ARG A 56 -5.53 -41.27 -1.49
CA ARG A 56 -5.27 -40.75 -2.84
C ARG A 56 -4.47 -39.44 -2.87
N ARG A 57 -4.52 -38.66 -1.80
CA ARG A 57 -3.80 -37.38 -1.70
C ARG A 57 -2.33 -37.56 -1.31
N PRO A 58 -1.99 -38.33 -0.26
CA PRO A 58 -0.59 -38.60 0.08
C PRO A 58 0.08 -39.61 -0.88
N LEU A 59 -0.67 -40.58 -1.41
CA LEU A 59 -0.15 -41.70 -2.20
C LEU A 59 -0.99 -41.92 -3.47
N PRO A 60 -1.00 -40.96 -4.43
CA PRO A 60 -1.92 -41.01 -5.58
C PRO A 60 -1.72 -42.24 -6.47
N VAL A 61 -0.47 -42.61 -6.77
CA VAL A 61 -0.16 -43.76 -7.65
C VAL A 61 -0.48 -45.10 -6.98
N PRO A 62 -0.03 -45.40 -5.74
CA PRO A 62 -0.43 -46.63 -5.05
C PRO A 62 -1.94 -46.77 -4.89
N THR A 63 -2.66 -45.69 -4.59
CA THR A 63 -4.12 -45.71 -4.47
C THR A 63 -4.79 -46.06 -5.80
N LEU A 64 -4.34 -45.50 -6.93
CA LEU A 64 -4.89 -45.87 -8.24
C LEU A 64 -4.65 -47.34 -8.56
N LEU A 65 -3.42 -47.85 -8.38
CA LEU A 65 -3.10 -49.25 -8.65
C LEU A 65 -3.92 -50.22 -7.79
N ALA A 66 -4.13 -49.89 -6.50
CA ALA A 66 -4.97 -50.69 -5.62
C ALA A 66 -6.44 -50.69 -6.05
N ILE A 67 -6.99 -49.53 -6.46
CA ILE A 67 -8.37 -49.43 -6.93
C ILE A 67 -8.56 -50.15 -8.27
N VAL A 68 -7.58 -50.08 -9.18
CA VAL A 68 -7.57 -50.82 -10.45
C VAL A 68 -7.58 -52.33 -10.22
N ALA A 69 -6.76 -52.83 -9.28
CA ALA A 69 -6.74 -54.25 -8.93
C ALA A 69 -8.09 -54.72 -8.37
N ILE A 70 -8.72 -53.91 -7.51
CA ILE A 70 -10.05 -54.18 -6.96
C ILE A 70 -11.11 -54.13 -8.06
N HIS A 71 -11.03 -53.19 -9.00
CA HIS A 71 -11.97 -53.06 -10.11
C HIS A 71 -11.97 -54.28 -11.01
N GLY A 72 -10.80 -54.88 -11.28
CA GLY A 72 -10.71 -56.13 -12.05
C GLY A 72 -11.44 -57.33 -11.42
N TRP A 73 -11.63 -57.33 -10.09
CA TRP A 73 -12.34 -58.39 -9.35
C TRP A 73 -13.80 -58.06 -9.02
N SER A 74 -14.09 -56.79 -8.75
CA SER A 74 -15.42 -56.32 -8.29
C SER A 74 -16.27 -55.71 -9.41
N GLY A 75 -15.69 -55.50 -10.59
CA GLY A 75 -16.36 -54.86 -11.74
C GLY A 75 -16.77 -53.42 -11.44
N VAL A 76 -17.96 -53.04 -11.93
CA VAL A 76 -18.45 -51.65 -11.99
C VAL A 76 -18.75 -51.04 -10.61
N ILE A 77 -18.74 -51.84 -9.53
CA ILE A 77 -19.05 -51.41 -8.16
C ILE A 77 -18.11 -50.27 -7.70
N VAL A 78 -16.84 -50.33 -8.11
CA VAL A 78 -15.81 -49.37 -7.68
C VAL A 78 -15.46 -48.32 -8.76
N SER A 79 -16.20 -48.27 -9.86
CA SER A 79 -15.99 -47.34 -10.98
C SER A 79 -15.88 -45.85 -10.57
N PRO A 80 -16.72 -45.32 -9.66
CA PRO A 80 -16.56 -43.92 -9.22
C PRO A 80 -15.26 -43.70 -8.44
N ALA A 81 -14.80 -44.70 -7.67
CA ALA A 81 -13.53 -44.61 -6.96
C ALA A 81 -12.35 -44.60 -7.93
N LEU A 82 -12.45 -45.35 -9.01
CA LEU A 82 -11.48 -45.33 -10.11
C LEU A 82 -11.40 -43.95 -10.75
N ALA A 83 -12.54 -43.32 -11.05
CA ALA A 83 -12.58 -41.94 -11.58
C ALA A 83 -11.90 -40.93 -10.65
N CYS A 84 -12.22 -40.98 -9.36
CA CYS A 84 -11.62 -40.12 -8.36
C CYS A 84 -10.10 -40.32 -8.24
N ALA A 85 -9.62 -41.57 -8.32
CA ALA A 85 -8.20 -41.89 -8.26
C ALA A 85 -7.45 -41.47 -9.53
N ALA A 86 -8.03 -41.73 -10.71
CA ALA A 86 -7.46 -41.36 -12.01
C ALA A 86 -7.33 -39.84 -12.15
N TYR A 87 -8.37 -39.08 -11.77
CA TYR A 87 -8.31 -37.61 -11.66
C TYR A 87 -7.19 -37.14 -10.73
N THR A 88 -7.03 -37.79 -9.57
CA THR A 88 -6.03 -37.37 -8.58
C THR A 88 -4.61 -37.62 -9.08
N VAL A 89 -4.35 -38.75 -9.74
CA VAL A 89 -3.04 -39.02 -10.37
C VAL A 89 -2.77 -38.02 -11.49
N ALA A 90 -3.74 -37.76 -12.37
CA ALA A 90 -3.56 -36.81 -13.47
C ALA A 90 -3.32 -35.36 -13.00
N SER A 91 -3.98 -34.94 -11.91
CA SER A 91 -3.86 -33.59 -11.38
C SER A 91 -2.64 -33.36 -10.49
N ARG A 92 -2.09 -34.40 -9.84
CA ARG A 92 -1.06 -34.23 -8.79
C ARG A 92 0.21 -35.04 -8.96
N ALA A 93 0.17 -36.18 -9.68
CA ALA A 93 1.35 -37.02 -9.79
C ALA A 93 2.36 -36.43 -10.78
N ARG A 94 3.65 -36.74 -10.56
CA ARG A 94 4.71 -36.44 -11.53
C ARG A 94 4.47 -37.26 -12.81
N PRO A 95 4.76 -36.71 -14.00
CA PRO A 95 4.47 -37.39 -15.26
C PRO A 95 5.18 -38.75 -15.37
N LEU A 96 6.41 -38.87 -14.84
CA LEU A 96 7.16 -40.13 -14.85
C LEU A 96 6.47 -41.29 -14.13
N SER A 97 5.69 -41.02 -13.07
CA SER A 97 5.00 -42.06 -12.30
C SER A 97 3.50 -42.14 -12.57
N GLY A 98 2.89 -41.04 -13.02
CA GLY A 98 1.45 -40.99 -13.33
C GLY A 98 1.07 -41.67 -14.65
N VAL A 99 1.85 -41.46 -15.71
CA VAL A 99 1.60 -42.06 -17.04
C VAL A 99 1.57 -43.60 -16.99
N PRO A 100 2.56 -44.30 -16.39
CA PRO A 100 2.51 -45.77 -16.33
C PRO A 100 1.33 -46.28 -15.48
N ALA A 101 0.92 -45.56 -14.43
CA ALA A 101 -0.21 -45.96 -13.60
C ALA A 101 -1.56 -45.82 -14.34
N ILE A 102 -1.72 -44.75 -15.14
CA ILE A 102 -2.88 -44.57 -16.01
C ILE A 102 -2.88 -45.63 -17.12
N ALA A 103 -1.73 -45.91 -17.73
CA ALA A 103 -1.59 -46.96 -18.74
C ALA A 103 -1.94 -48.36 -18.18
N ALA A 104 -1.50 -48.67 -16.96
CA ALA A 104 -1.88 -49.90 -16.26
C ALA A 104 -3.39 -49.97 -16.00
N SER A 105 -4.02 -48.84 -15.68
CA SER A 105 -5.48 -48.75 -15.51
C SER A 105 -6.19 -49.11 -16.81
N VAL A 106 -5.76 -48.54 -17.94
CA VAL A 106 -6.29 -48.85 -19.29
C VAL A 106 -6.06 -50.31 -19.66
N LEU A 107 -4.87 -50.86 -19.37
CA LEU A 107 -4.53 -52.25 -19.68
C LEU A 107 -5.45 -53.25 -18.97
N VAL A 108 -5.81 -52.98 -17.71
CA VAL A 108 -6.72 -53.85 -16.94
C VAL A 108 -8.11 -53.94 -17.58
N PHE A 109 -8.60 -52.89 -18.24
CA PHE A 109 -9.86 -52.93 -19.00
C PHE A 109 -9.83 -53.90 -20.20
N PHE A 110 -8.65 -54.16 -20.76
CA PHE A 110 -8.51 -55.07 -21.90
C PHE A 110 -8.27 -56.52 -21.48
N ILE A 111 -7.73 -56.76 -20.29
CA ILE A 111 -7.35 -58.10 -19.81
C ILE A 111 -8.40 -58.71 -18.87
N ALA A 112 -9.18 -57.89 -18.16
CA ALA A 112 -10.17 -58.38 -17.20
C ALA A 112 -11.29 -59.18 -17.90
N PRO A 113 -11.59 -60.42 -17.47
CA PRO A 113 -12.68 -61.22 -18.00
C PRO A 113 -14.00 -60.74 -17.39
N LEU A 114 -14.49 -59.59 -17.87
CA LEU A 114 -15.78 -59.04 -17.47
C LEU A 114 -16.86 -59.54 -18.44
N ASP A 115 -17.97 -60.06 -17.92
CA ASP A 115 -19.16 -60.53 -18.66
C ASP A 115 -19.94 -59.41 -19.38
N ASP A 116 -19.37 -58.21 -19.42
CA ASP A 116 -20.04 -57.00 -19.88
C ASP A 116 -19.95 -56.83 -21.40
N THR A 117 -21.01 -56.22 -21.96
CA THR A 117 -21.11 -55.91 -23.39
C THR A 117 -19.98 -54.96 -23.83
N SER A 118 -19.59 -55.02 -25.10
CA SER A 118 -18.56 -54.11 -25.65
C SER A 118 -18.88 -52.62 -25.42
N PHE A 119 -20.17 -52.26 -25.31
CA PHE A 119 -20.63 -50.90 -25.02
C PHE A 119 -20.36 -50.47 -23.57
N GLY A 120 -20.66 -51.33 -22.58
CA GLY A 120 -20.43 -51.04 -21.15
C GLY A 120 -18.96 -50.76 -20.85
N ARG A 121 -18.05 -51.55 -21.43
CA ARG A 121 -16.60 -51.33 -21.28
C ARG A 121 -16.11 -50.02 -21.87
N LEU A 122 -16.62 -49.64 -23.06
CA LEU A 122 -16.28 -48.36 -23.68
C LEU A 122 -16.79 -47.18 -22.84
N PHE A 123 -18.00 -47.30 -22.29
CA PHE A 123 -18.56 -46.31 -21.39
C PHE A 123 -17.71 -46.15 -20.13
N ASP A 124 -17.40 -47.24 -19.43
CA ASP A 124 -16.65 -47.20 -18.18
C ASP A 124 -15.21 -46.68 -18.37
N LEU A 125 -14.50 -47.13 -19.43
CA LEU A 125 -13.19 -46.60 -19.80
C LEU A 125 -13.25 -45.08 -20.08
N THR A 126 -14.25 -44.63 -20.81
CA THR A 126 -14.38 -43.22 -21.20
C THR A 126 -14.68 -42.33 -20.00
N PHE A 127 -15.67 -42.69 -19.18
CA PHE A 127 -16.15 -41.83 -18.10
C PHE A 127 -15.39 -42.01 -16.78
N MET A 128 -14.76 -43.15 -16.54
CA MET A 128 -14.04 -43.43 -15.29
C MET A 128 -12.52 -43.35 -15.41
N VAL A 129 -11.97 -43.34 -16.63
CA VAL A 129 -10.53 -43.18 -16.84
C VAL A 129 -10.22 -41.98 -17.73
N LEU A 130 -10.68 -41.96 -18.98
CA LEU A 130 -10.26 -40.96 -19.96
C LEU A 130 -10.72 -39.54 -19.57
N LEU A 131 -12.01 -39.36 -19.28
CA LEU A 131 -12.55 -38.05 -18.92
C LEU A 131 -11.97 -37.50 -17.60
N PRO A 132 -11.87 -38.27 -16.49
CA PRO A 132 -11.22 -37.82 -15.26
C PRO A 132 -9.73 -37.47 -15.45
N VAL A 133 -9.00 -38.22 -16.28
CA VAL A 133 -7.61 -37.91 -16.62
C VAL A 133 -7.51 -36.58 -17.38
N LEU A 134 -8.35 -36.37 -18.41
CA LEU A 134 -8.39 -35.11 -19.15
C LEU A 134 -8.72 -33.92 -18.24
N LEU A 135 -9.71 -34.06 -17.36
CA LEU A 135 -10.07 -33.04 -16.38
C LEU A 135 -8.93 -32.77 -15.39
N GLY A 136 -8.25 -33.82 -14.92
CA GLY A 136 -7.12 -33.69 -14.01
C GLY A 136 -5.94 -32.96 -14.66
N LEU A 137 -5.62 -33.27 -15.92
CA LEU A 137 -4.59 -32.58 -16.70
C LEU A 137 -4.98 -31.13 -16.99
N HIS A 138 -6.24 -30.87 -17.33
CA HIS A 138 -6.74 -29.51 -17.54
C HIS A 138 -6.62 -28.68 -16.27
N MET A 139 -7.09 -29.19 -15.12
CA MET A 139 -6.97 -28.52 -13.84
C MET A 139 -5.51 -28.25 -13.47
N ARG A 140 -4.62 -29.24 -13.66
CA ARG A 140 -3.18 -29.04 -13.42
C ARG A 140 -2.63 -27.87 -14.23
N ARG A 141 -2.94 -27.81 -15.53
CA ARG A 141 -2.51 -26.68 -16.39
C ARG A 141 -3.10 -25.36 -15.93
N THR A 142 -4.36 -25.33 -15.54
CA THR A 142 -5.01 -24.11 -15.05
C THR A 142 -4.34 -23.60 -13.77
N TRP A 143 -3.98 -24.49 -12.83
CA TRP A 143 -3.25 -24.09 -11.62
C TRP A 143 -1.83 -23.62 -11.91
N GLU A 144 -1.10 -24.30 -12.81
CA GLU A 144 0.23 -23.88 -13.26
C GLU A 144 0.18 -22.50 -13.95
N LEU A 145 -0.84 -22.24 -14.77
CA LEU A 145 -1.05 -20.94 -15.43
C LEU A 145 -1.44 -19.84 -14.45
N LEU A 146 -2.30 -20.12 -13.46
CA LEU A 146 -2.66 -19.15 -12.44
C LEU A 146 -1.44 -18.75 -11.60
N ALA A 147 -0.64 -19.73 -11.18
CA ALA A 147 0.59 -19.46 -10.43
C ALA A 147 1.57 -18.60 -11.27
N ALA A 148 1.76 -18.94 -12.54
CA ALA A 148 2.61 -18.14 -13.43
C ALA A 148 2.07 -16.72 -13.67
N TYR A 149 0.74 -16.55 -13.72
CA TYR A 149 0.11 -15.24 -13.87
C TYR A 149 0.31 -14.38 -12.62
N GLU A 150 0.14 -14.96 -11.43
CA GLU A 150 0.41 -14.27 -10.16
C GLU A 150 1.87 -13.78 -10.10
N GLU A 151 2.84 -14.65 -10.40
CA GLU A 151 4.27 -14.29 -10.47
C GLU A 151 4.52 -13.17 -11.50
N TYR A 152 3.93 -13.26 -12.69
CA TYR A 152 4.06 -12.23 -13.72
C TYR A 152 3.51 -10.86 -13.26
N THR A 153 2.34 -10.84 -12.62
CA THR A 153 1.74 -9.60 -12.13
C THR A 153 2.57 -8.94 -11.04
N GLN A 154 3.14 -9.73 -10.12
CA GLN A 154 4.04 -9.23 -9.08
C GLN A 154 5.32 -8.62 -9.69
N ALA A 155 5.96 -9.33 -10.61
CA ALA A 155 7.15 -8.84 -11.32
C ALA A 155 6.87 -7.55 -12.10
N ARG A 156 5.67 -7.43 -12.70
CA ARG A 156 5.27 -6.24 -13.44
C ARG A 156 5.11 -5.02 -12.53
N GLN A 157 4.46 -5.19 -11.37
CA GLN A 157 4.28 -4.11 -10.39
C GLN A 157 5.62 -3.60 -9.85
N GLU A 158 6.55 -4.52 -9.57
CA GLU A 158 7.89 -4.17 -9.11
C GLU A 158 8.67 -3.38 -10.19
N HIS A 159 8.59 -3.80 -11.45
CA HIS A 159 9.20 -3.09 -12.56
C HIS A 159 8.63 -1.68 -12.75
N GLU A 160 7.31 -1.51 -12.64
CA GLU A 160 6.66 -0.19 -12.75
C GLU A 160 7.07 0.74 -11.61
N ARG A 161 7.18 0.23 -10.38
CA ARG A 161 7.69 0.98 -9.23
C ARG A 161 9.12 1.46 -9.46
N LEU A 162 10.02 0.57 -9.87
CA LEU A 162 11.41 0.92 -10.16
C LEU A 162 11.53 1.91 -11.33
N ALA A 163 10.68 1.79 -12.35
CA ALA A 163 10.63 2.73 -13.45
C ALA A 163 10.18 4.13 -12.99
N ALA A 164 9.17 4.21 -12.11
CA ALA A 164 8.71 5.48 -11.53
C ALA A 164 9.81 6.15 -10.67
N GLU A 165 10.48 5.38 -9.82
CA GLU A 165 11.60 5.87 -9.00
C GLU A 165 12.74 6.43 -9.89
N ARG A 166 13.09 5.70 -10.97
CA ARG A 166 14.09 6.16 -11.95
C ARG A 166 13.65 7.42 -12.69
N ALA A 167 12.38 7.53 -13.07
CA ALA A 167 11.86 8.72 -13.73
C ALA A 167 11.96 9.95 -12.82
N VAL A 168 11.68 9.82 -11.52
CA VAL A 168 11.85 10.91 -10.54
C VAL A 168 13.32 11.32 -10.42
N LEU A 169 14.25 10.36 -10.36
CA LEU A 169 15.69 10.67 -10.31
C LEU A 169 16.20 11.34 -11.57
N GLN A 170 15.75 10.88 -12.75
CA GLN A 170 16.09 11.49 -14.04
C GLN A 170 15.55 12.92 -14.13
N GLU A 171 14.33 13.16 -13.66
CA GLU A 171 13.73 14.49 -13.62
C GLU A 171 14.51 15.41 -12.68
N ARG A 172 14.90 14.94 -11.50
CA ARG A 172 15.76 15.71 -10.59
C ARG A 172 17.11 16.07 -11.22
N HIS A 173 17.73 15.13 -11.94
CA HIS A 173 18.98 15.39 -12.64
C HIS A 173 18.80 16.41 -13.77
N ARG A 174 17.71 16.30 -14.53
CA ARG A 174 17.34 17.27 -15.58
C ARG A 174 17.16 18.67 -14.99
N ILE A 175 16.40 18.81 -13.92
CA ILE A 175 16.21 20.08 -13.22
C ILE A 175 17.57 20.64 -12.75
N ALA A 176 18.42 19.82 -12.14
CA ALA A 176 19.74 20.25 -11.69
C ALA A 176 20.62 20.77 -12.85
N GLN A 177 20.61 20.10 -14.00
CA GLN A 177 21.33 20.55 -15.19
C GLN A 177 20.76 21.86 -15.75
N GLU A 178 19.44 21.98 -15.91
CA GLU A 178 18.79 23.22 -16.36
C GLU A 178 19.11 24.39 -15.40
N MET A 179 19.16 24.12 -14.09
CA MET A 179 19.58 25.10 -13.08
C MET A 179 21.05 25.49 -13.23
N HIS A 180 21.94 24.52 -13.46
CA HIS A 180 23.37 24.77 -13.64
C HIS A 180 23.64 25.60 -14.89
N ASP A 181 22.97 25.30 -16.01
CA ASP A 181 23.11 26.04 -17.27
C ASP A 181 22.61 27.48 -17.13
N SER A 182 21.46 27.67 -16.47
CA SER A 182 20.90 29.00 -16.18
C SER A 182 21.81 29.82 -15.26
N LEU A 183 22.38 29.21 -14.23
CA LEU A 183 23.36 29.85 -13.35
C LEU A 183 24.65 30.19 -14.09
N GLY A 184 25.17 29.25 -14.87
CA GLY A 184 26.38 29.42 -15.69
C GLY A 184 26.24 30.62 -16.63
N HIS A 185 25.12 30.71 -17.36
CA HIS A 185 24.84 31.82 -18.26
C HIS A 185 24.82 33.18 -17.53
N LYS A 186 24.16 33.25 -16.36
CA LYS A 186 24.08 34.49 -15.57
C LYS A 186 25.44 34.88 -14.97
N LEU A 187 26.22 33.93 -14.49
CA LEU A 187 27.60 34.15 -14.02
C LEU A 187 28.48 34.66 -15.17
N SER A 188 28.39 34.08 -16.36
CA SER A 188 29.11 34.56 -17.54
C SER A 188 28.75 36.01 -17.89
N LEU A 189 27.47 36.40 -17.80
CA LEU A 189 27.05 37.79 -18.01
C LEU A 189 27.61 38.74 -16.95
N ILE A 190 27.63 38.34 -15.68
CA ILE A 190 28.22 39.14 -14.59
C ILE A 190 29.73 39.35 -14.84
N VAL A 191 30.47 38.29 -15.18
CA VAL A 191 31.91 38.37 -15.47
C VAL A 191 32.19 39.23 -16.71
N LEU A 192 31.40 39.09 -17.78
CA LEU A 192 31.51 39.90 -18.99
C LEU A 192 31.29 41.39 -18.70
N HIS A 193 30.25 41.74 -17.93
CA HIS A 193 29.97 43.12 -17.55
C HIS A 193 31.01 43.69 -16.56
N ALA A 194 31.57 42.86 -15.68
CA ALA A 194 32.67 43.26 -14.80
C ALA A 194 33.96 43.54 -15.58
N GLY A 195 34.31 42.72 -16.59
CA GLY A 195 35.45 42.99 -17.46
C GLY A 195 35.28 44.25 -18.33
N ALA A 196 34.06 44.55 -18.78
CA ALA A 196 33.76 45.79 -19.50
C ALA A 196 33.92 47.05 -18.62
N LEU A 197 33.68 46.92 -17.31
CA LEU A 197 33.92 47.96 -16.29
C LEU A 197 35.42 48.20 -16.03
N GLU A 198 36.26 47.17 -16.08
CA GLU A 198 37.72 47.33 -15.97
C GLU A 198 38.32 48.03 -17.20
N LEU A 199 37.74 47.82 -18.38
CA LEU A 199 38.15 48.47 -19.63
C LEU A 199 37.60 49.89 -19.79
N SER A 200 36.53 50.25 -19.07
CA SER A 200 35.83 51.53 -19.17
C SER A 200 35.90 52.30 -17.85
N GLY A 201 36.83 53.26 -17.73
CA GLY A 201 37.02 54.09 -16.52
C GLY A 201 35.75 54.79 -15.97
N PRO A 202 35.84 55.48 -14.81
CA PRO A 202 34.75 55.66 -13.84
C PRO A 202 33.56 56.46 -14.41
N ARG A 203 32.47 55.74 -14.75
CA ARG A 203 31.13 56.32 -14.96
C ARG A 203 30.08 55.43 -14.30
N GLY A 204 29.36 55.99 -13.32
CA GLY A 204 28.52 55.28 -12.34
C GLY A 204 27.30 54.50 -12.86
N SER A 205 27.04 54.45 -14.17
CA SER A 205 25.90 53.69 -14.73
C SER A 205 26.11 52.17 -14.74
N HIS A 206 27.36 51.71 -14.88
CA HIS A 206 27.67 50.28 -15.01
C HIS A 206 27.74 49.55 -13.66
N ALA A 207 28.17 50.24 -12.60
CA ALA A 207 28.16 49.70 -11.23
C ALA A 207 26.72 49.49 -10.70
N GLU A 208 25.80 50.38 -11.06
CA GLU A 208 24.38 50.25 -10.68
C GLU A 208 23.71 49.06 -11.39
N LEU A 209 24.08 48.80 -12.66
CA LEU A 209 23.60 47.64 -13.40
C LEU A 209 24.15 46.33 -12.81
N LEU A 210 25.45 46.27 -12.49
CA LEU A 210 26.08 45.11 -11.84
C LEU A 210 25.47 44.83 -10.46
N ARG A 211 25.16 45.88 -9.69
CA ARG A 211 24.47 45.77 -8.40
C ARG A 211 23.06 45.21 -8.56
N ARG A 212 22.29 45.67 -9.55
CA ARG A 212 20.94 45.15 -9.84
C ARG A 212 20.98 43.69 -10.29
N THR A 213 21.83 43.34 -11.25
CA THR A 213 21.93 41.97 -11.77
C THR A 213 22.42 40.99 -10.70
N GLY A 214 23.37 41.41 -9.84
CA GLY A 214 23.81 40.62 -8.69
C GLY A 214 22.72 40.45 -7.62
N GLN A 215 21.91 41.47 -7.38
CA GLN A 215 20.76 41.39 -6.46
C GLN A 215 19.64 40.49 -7.01
N GLU A 216 19.35 40.53 -8.30
CA GLU A 216 18.39 39.63 -8.97
C GLU A 216 18.87 38.18 -8.94
N ALA A 217 20.17 37.93 -9.22
CA ALA A 217 20.76 36.60 -9.10
C ALA A 217 20.69 36.05 -7.67
N MET A 218 21.00 36.87 -6.66
CA MET A 218 20.87 36.52 -5.24
C MET A 218 19.42 36.33 -4.76
N HIS A 219 18.45 37.00 -5.40
CA HIS A 219 17.03 36.84 -5.08
C HIS A 219 16.51 35.51 -5.63
N GLU A 220 16.86 35.16 -6.86
CA GLU A 220 16.49 33.89 -7.49
C GLU A 220 17.21 32.69 -6.83
N LEU A 221 18.48 32.82 -6.45
CA LEU A 221 19.21 31.77 -5.71
C LEU A 221 18.52 31.43 -4.37
N ARG A 222 18.05 32.46 -3.66
CA ARG A 222 17.28 32.29 -2.41
C ARG A 222 15.90 31.67 -2.63
N LYS A 223 15.30 31.90 -3.79
CA LYS A 223 14.03 31.29 -4.20
C LYS A 223 14.20 29.79 -4.47
N VAL A 224 15.26 29.40 -5.17
CA VAL A 224 15.61 28.00 -5.44
C VAL A 224 15.97 27.26 -4.14
N ILE A 225 16.78 27.86 -3.26
CA ILE A 225 17.06 27.29 -1.93
C ILE A 225 15.78 27.22 -1.08
N GLY A 226 14.86 28.17 -1.22
CA GLY A 226 13.56 28.16 -0.56
C GLY A 226 12.66 27.02 -1.01
N VAL A 227 12.68 26.66 -2.29
CA VAL A 227 11.95 25.51 -2.85
C VAL A 227 12.59 24.19 -2.40
N LEU A 228 13.93 24.09 -2.40
CA LEU A 228 14.63 22.89 -1.92
C LEU A 228 14.43 22.65 -0.41
N ARG A 229 14.37 23.70 0.41
CA ARG A 229 14.04 23.58 1.85
C ARG A 229 12.57 23.25 2.10
N ALA A 230 11.67 23.69 1.24
CA ALA A 230 10.25 23.33 1.33
C ALA A 230 10.04 21.83 1.06
N ASP A 231 10.88 21.21 0.21
CA ASP A 231 10.84 19.77 -0.07
C ASP A 231 11.58 18.92 0.98
N ASP A 232 12.69 19.38 1.59
CA ASP A 232 13.31 18.69 2.74
C ASP A 232 12.39 18.70 3.98
N GLU A 233 11.61 19.76 4.21
CA GLU A 233 10.59 19.80 5.27
C GLU A 233 9.27 19.08 4.90
N ALA A 234 9.08 18.72 3.62
CA ALA A 234 7.98 17.88 3.16
C ALA A 234 8.35 16.38 3.14
N GLY A 235 9.65 16.04 3.15
CA GLY A 235 10.17 14.67 3.10
C GLY A 235 10.60 14.05 4.44
N HIS A 236 10.83 14.84 5.50
CA HIS A 236 11.23 14.28 6.81
C HIS A 236 10.04 14.17 7.77
N VAL A 237 9.29 13.06 7.63
CA VAL A 237 8.42 12.49 8.69
C VAL A 237 9.10 11.30 9.39
N VAL A 238 10.37 11.00 9.06
CA VAL A 238 11.14 9.96 9.75
C VAL A 238 12.52 10.51 10.09
N ASP A 239 12.60 11.21 11.22
CA ASP A 239 13.63 11.06 12.25
C ASP A 239 13.51 12.21 13.26
N GLY A 240 13.08 11.86 14.49
CA GLY A 240 13.04 12.76 15.64
C GLY A 240 11.74 13.54 15.78
N VAL A 241 10.83 13.05 16.64
CA VAL A 241 10.03 13.96 17.46
C VAL A 241 11.04 14.71 18.30
N ASP A 242 11.53 15.84 17.81
CA ASP A 242 12.27 16.76 18.67
C ASP A 242 11.21 17.27 19.65
N PRO A 243 11.30 16.93 20.95
CA PRO A 243 10.29 17.35 21.88
C PRO A 243 10.35 18.88 21.88
N ALA A 244 9.28 19.50 21.39
CA ALA A 244 9.08 20.93 21.52
C ALA A 244 8.82 21.22 23.00
N ASP A 245 9.90 21.15 23.77
CA ASP A 245 9.92 21.45 25.18
C ASP A 245 9.96 22.95 25.37
N GLU A 246 9.62 23.38 26.58
CA GLU A 246 9.48 24.78 26.95
C GLU A 246 10.68 25.64 26.54
N LYS A 247 11.89 25.09 26.59
CA LYS A 247 13.12 25.79 26.19
C LYS A 247 13.13 26.17 24.71
N ALA A 248 12.78 25.25 23.81
CA ALA A 248 12.77 25.50 22.36
C ALA A 248 11.73 26.56 21.98
N PHE A 249 10.58 26.55 22.66
CA PHE A 249 9.56 27.57 22.49
C PHE A 249 10.06 28.96 22.94
N ARG A 250 10.69 29.05 24.12
CA ARG A 250 11.24 30.31 24.61
C ARG A 250 12.30 30.86 23.65
N GLU A 251 13.19 30.01 23.14
CA GLU A 251 14.20 30.39 22.14
C GLU A 251 13.56 30.92 20.85
N LEU A 252 12.46 30.33 20.38
CA LEU A 252 11.72 30.80 19.21
C LEU A 252 11.12 32.21 19.42
N VAL A 253 10.50 32.43 20.58
CA VAL A 253 9.91 33.74 20.92
C VAL A 253 11.00 34.80 21.10
N GLU A 254 12.09 34.46 21.79
CA GLU A 254 13.24 35.36 21.95
C GLU A 254 13.92 35.68 20.63
N SER A 255 14.10 34.71 19.74
CA SER A 255 14.62 34.92 18.39
C SER A 255 13.76 35.92 17.61
N SER A 256 12.42 35.81 17.73
CA SER A 256 11.49 36.72 17.09
C SER A 256 11.53 38.13 17.69
N ARG A 257 11.71 38.26 19.01
CA ARG A 257 11.96 39.54 19.70
C ARG A 257 13.25 40.19 19.21
N ASN A 258 14.33 39.42 19.12
CA ASN A 258 15.63 39.88 18.64
C ASN A 258 15.59 40.29 17.15
N ALA A 259 14.71 39.67 16.36
CA ALA A 259 14.44 40.03 14.97
C ALA A 259 13.53 41.27 14.81
N GLY A 260 13.16 41.94 15.92
CA GLY A 260 12.46 43.22 15.92
C GLY A 260 10.94 43.15 16.06
N VAL A 261 10.37 41.99 16.40
CA VAL A 261 8.92 41.85 16.65
C VAL A 261 8.67 41.84 18.17
N PRO A 262 8.05 42.86 18.77
CA PRO A 262 7.71 42.85 20.18
C PRO A 262 6.61 41.80 20.46
N VAL A 263 6.97 40.67 21.05
CA VAL A 263 6.03 39.58 21.38
C VAL A 263 5.67 39.61 22.87
N ALA A 264 4.40 39.86 23.17
CA ALA A 264 3.81 39.65 24.49
C ALA A 264 3.22 38.24 24.55
N GLU A 265 3.77 37.36 25.39
CA GLU A 265 3.36 35.97 25.49
C GLU A 265 2.54 35.70 26.76
N ASP A 266 1.49 34.90 26.63
CA ASP A 266 0.67 34.36 27.72
C ASP A 266 0.49 32.85 27.47
N VAL A 267 1.32 32.04 28.13
CA VAL A 267 1.39 30.60 27.90
C VAL A 267 1.01 29.85 29.17
N ASP A 268 -0.04 29.05 29.07
CA ASP A 268 -0.49 28.15 30.12
C ASP A 268 0.56 27.03 30.35
N PRO A 269 1.08 26.84 31.58
CA PRO A 269 2.05 25.80 31.87
C PRO A 269 1.56 24.38 31.56
N GLU A 270 0.24 24.15 31.52
CA GLU A 270 -0.34 22.84 31.17
C GLU A 270 -0.02 22.42 29.72
N VAL A 271 0.34 23.36 28.83
CA VAL A 271 0.76 23.07 27.45
C VAL A 271 1.94 22.08 27.42
N TRP A 272 2.86 22.19 28.38
CA TRP A 272 4.06 21.36 28.43
C TRP A 272 3.80 19.92 28.88
N ARG A 273 2.61 19.65 29.41
CA ARG A 273 2.14 18.32 29.84
C ARG A 273 1.34 17.59 28.76
N LEU A 274 1.05 18.26 27.65
CA LEU A 274 0.31 17.67 26.53
C LEU A 274 1.14 16.64 25.77
N ASP A 275 0.44 15.82 24.98
CA ASP A 275 1.07 14.84 24.09
C ASP A 275 2.17 15.49 23.22
N PRO A 276 3.36 14.87 23.09
CA PRO A 276 4.47 15.40 22.30
C PRO A 276 4.10 15.83 20.88
N LEU A 277 3.16 15.13 20.24
CA LEU A 277 2.67 15.47 18.91
C LEU A 277 1.92 16.81 18.89
N VAL A 278 1.10 17.06 19.92
CA VAL A 278 0.38 18.34 20.09
C VAL A 278 1.36 19.47 20.40
N ARG A 279 2.37 19.22 21.26
CA ARG A 279 3.42 20.21 21.57
C ARG A 279 4.23 20.60 20.32
N SER A 280 4.60 19.61 19.50
CA SER A 280 5.31 19.85 18.23
C SER A 280 4.48 20.66 17.24
N MET A 281 3.19 20.33 17.11
CA MET A 281 2.27 21.09 16.26
C MET A 281 2.05 22.51 16.77
N ALA A 282 1.96 22.72 18.08
CA ALA A 282 1.85 24.06 18.67
C ALA A 282 3.10 24.91 18.36
N HIS A 283 4.30 24.34 18.54
CA HIS A 283 5.55 25.01 18.22
C HIS A 283 5.61 25.38 16.72
N ARG A 284 5.18 24.48 15.83
CA ARG A 284 5.16 24.75 14.39
C ARG A 284 4.17 25.86 14.01
N VAL A 285 2.98 25.87 14.60
CA VAL A 285 1.98 26.94 14.43
C VAL A 285 2.57 28.29 14.85
N VAL A 286 3.21 28.35 16.02
CA VAL A 286 3.82 29.60 16.52
C VAL A 286 4.97 30.07 15.64
N ARG A 287 5.84 29.15 15.17
CA ARG A 287 6.93 29.50 14.25
C ARG A 287 6.40 30.09 12.97
N GLU A 288 5.42 29.45 12.35
CA GLU A 288 4.83 29.92 11.10
C GLU A 288 4.11 31.26 11.30
N ALA A 289 3.39 31.43 12.43
CA ALA A 289 2.72 32.68 12.76
C ALA A 289 3.72 33.85 12.93
N LEU A 290 4.78 33.68 13.72
CA LEU A 290 5.80 34.72 13.94
C LEU A 290 6.58 35.03 12.65
N THR A 291 6.84 34.00 11.83
CA THR A 291 7.42 34.18 10.49
C THR A 291 6.50 35.01 9.60
N ASN A 292 5.19 34.77 9.64
CA ASN A 292 4.21 35.53 8.87
C ASN A 292 4.08 36.98 9.36
N VAL A 293 4.16 37.23 10.66
CA VAL A 293 4.26 38.61 11.20
C VAL A 293 5.50 39.32 10.65
N HIS A 294 6.66 38.66 10.69
CA HIS A 294 7.91 39.23 10.18
C HIS A 294 7.84 39.55 8.69
N LYS A 295 7.27 38.65 7.88
CA LYS A 295 7.14 38.81 6.43
C LYS A 295 6.11 39.86 6.03
N HIS A 296 4.98 39.94 6.74
CA HIS A 296 3.80 40.66 6.26
C HIS A 296 3.46 41.92 7.05
N ALA A 297 3.66 41.94 8.37
CA ALA A 297 3.30 43.08 9.22
C ALA A 297 4.50 44.00 9.53
N GLY A 298 5.68 43.42 9.74
CA GLY A 298 6.89 44.13 10.17
C GLY A 298 6.98 44.24 11.71
N PRO A 299 7.72 45.22 12.26
CA PRO A 299 7.96 45.35 13.70
C PRO A 299 6.75 45.91 14.45
N VAL A 300 5.67 45.13 14.51
CA VAL A 300 4.41 45.48 15.20
C VAL A 300 4.26 44.70 16.50
N PRO A 301 3.66 45.30 17.56
CA PRO A 301 3.31 44.57 18.76
C PRO A 301 2.44 43.35 18.43
N THR A 302 2.88 42.18 18.90
CA THR A 302 2.24 40.89 18.64
C THR A 302 1.91 40.22 19.96
N ALA A 303 0.65 39.85 20.14
CA ALA A 303 0.18 39.08 21.29
C ALA A 303 0.12 37.60 20.91
N LEU A 304 0.78 36.76 21.70
CA LEU A 304 0.80 35.31 21.57
C LEU A 304 0.16 34.69 22.81
N ARG A 305 -0.90 33.90 22.64
CA ARG A 305 -1.55 33.19 23.73
C ARG A 305 -1.66 31.70 23.45
N LEU A 306 -1.26 30.87 24.41
CA LEU A 306 -1.47 29.42 24.39
C LEU A 306 -2.21 29.04 25.67
N GLN A 307 -3.41 28.48 25.56
CA GLN A 307 -4.24 28.14 26.71
C GLN A 307 -4.85 26.75 26.57
N VAL A 308 -4.87 25.96 27.64
CA VAL A 308 -5.55 24.66 27.67
C VAL A 308 -6.89 24.82 28.35
N ARG A 309 -7.99 24.72 27.61
CA ARG A 309 -9.36 24.86 28.14
C ARG A 309 -10.28 23.81 27.55
N GLN A 310 -11.17 23.24 28.37
CA GLN A 310 -12.24 22.32 27.92
C GLN A 310 -11.72 21.17 27.02
N ALA A 311 -10.59 20.56 27.39
CA ALA A 311 -9.92 19.52 26.60
C ALA A 311 -9.51 19.95 25.18
N GLN A 312 -9.17 21.23 25.01
CA GLN A 312 -8.60 21.78 23.79
C GLN A 312 -7.41 22.70 24.10
N LEU A 313 -6.38 22.63 23.26
CA LEU A 313 -5.33 23.63 23.19
C LEU A 313 -5.78 24.75 22.25
N LEU A 314 -5.83 25.97 22.76
CA LEU A 314 -6.10 27.19 22.01
C LEU A 314 -4.78 27.94 21.79
N ILE A 315 -4.45 28.23 20.53
CA ILE A 315 -3.31 29.06 20.14
C ILE A 315 -3.85 30.28 19.42
N GLU A 316 -3.60 31.47 19.97
CA GLU A 316 -4.04 32.75 19.40
C GLU A 316 -2.82 33.64 19.16
N VAL A 317 -2.68 34.15 17.93
CA VAL A 317 -1.67 35.14 17.57
C VAL A 317 -2.37 36.35 16.96
N CYS A 318 -2.20 37.51 17.59
CA CYS A 318 -2.81 38.77 17.17
C CYS A 318 -1.76 39.85 16.95
N ASN A 319 -1.83 40.55 15.82
CA ASN A 319 -0.97 41.69 15.49
C ASN A 319 -1.75 42.74 14.70
N ALA A 320 -1.26 43.97 14.58
CA ALA A 320 -1.89 44.96 13.71
C ALA A 320 -1.89 44.48 12.25
N ALA A 321 -3.01 44.63 11.53
CA ALA A 321 -3.09 44.25 10.12
C ALA A 321 -2.14 45.12 9.27
N PRO A 322 -1.53 44.58 8.21
CA PRO A 322 -0.67 45.36 7.34
C PRO A 322 -1.44 46.51 6.68
N GLY A 323 -0.83 47.70 6.62
CA GLY A 323 -1.37 48.83 5.86
C GLY A 323 -1.59 48.47 4.39
N ARG A 324 -2.57 49.12 3.74
CA ARG A 324 -3.05 48.85 2.37
C ARG A 324 -1.94 48.67 1.32
N GLU A 325 -0.77 49.32 1.49
CA GLU A 325 0.38 49.23 0.58
C GLU A 325 1.21 47.93 0.66
N ARG A 326 1.18 47.21 1.80
CA ARG A 326 1.90 45.93 1.98
C ARG A 326 1.07 44.72 1.54
N ALA A 327 -0.26 44.81 1.62
CA ALA A 327 -1.18 43.77 1.18
C ALA A 327 -1.05 43.46 -0.33
N CYS A 328 -0.71 44.45 -1.15
CA CYS A 328 -0.59 44.29 -2.61
C CYS A 328 0.66 43.53 -3.08
N ARG A 329 1.68 43.30 -2.22
CA ARG A 329 2.95 42.67 -2.63
C ARG A 329 3.06 41.17 -2.33
N SER A 330 2.11 40.58 -1.61
CA SER A 330 2.22 39.21 -1.07
C SER A 330 1.22 38.19 -1.64
N ALA A 331 0.79 38.37 -2.89
CA ALA A 331 -0.20 37.49 -3.54
C ALA A 331 0.25 36.01 -3.70
N GLY A 332 1.55 35.71 -3.51
CA GLY A 332 2.15 34.37 -3.63
C GLY A 332 2.22 33.53 -2.34
N ALA A 333 1.78 34.04 -1.18
CA ALA A 333 2.01 33.39 0.13
C ALA A 333 0.78 32.68 0.74
N ARG A 334 -0.19 32.26 -0.09
CA ARG A 334 -1.44 31.59 0.39
C ARG A 334 -1.28 30.09 0.66
N THR A 335 -0.13 29.49 0.34
CA THR A 335 0.13 28.06 0.53
C THR A 335 0.50 27.68 1.97
N GLY A 336 1.24 28.53 2.70
CA GLY A 336 1.73 28.20 4.05
C GLY A 336 0.63 27.95 5.08
N LEU A 337 -0.39 28.83 5.12
CA LEU A 337 -1.53 28.67 6.02
C LEU A 337 -2.46 27.51 5.62
N ALA A 338 -2.56 27.19 4.32
CA ALA A 338 -3.35 26.06 3.84
C ALA A 338 -2.74 24.72 4.29
N THR A 339 -1.42 24.55 4.13
CA THR A 339 -0.70 23.38 4.62
C THR A 339 -0.73 23.28 6.15
N LEU A 340 -0.65 24.41 6.86
CA LEU A 340 -0.79 24.43 8.31
C LEU A 340 -2.19 23.99 8.76
N ALA A 341 -3.26 24.43 8.05
CA ALA A 341 -4.64 24.04 8.34
C ALA A 341 -4.88 22.54 8.12
N GLU A 342 -4.35 21.97 7.04
CA GLU A 342 -4.44 20.52 6.76
C GLU A 342 -3.80 19.70 7.88
N ARG A 343 -2.61 20.10 8.34
CA ARG A 343 -1.87 19.41 9.41
C ARG A 343 -2.54 19.54 10.78
N VAL A 344 -3.11 20.71 11.09
CA VAL A 344 -3.96 20.89 12.27
C VAL A 344 -5.19 19.99 12.18
N GLY A 345 -5.79 19.85 10.99
CA GLY A 345 -6.91 18.96 10.73
C GLY A 345 -6.60 17.47 10.95
N MET A 346 -5.36 17.04 10.69
CA MET A 346 -4.92 15.66 10.99
C MET A 346 -4.94 15.33 12.49
N LEU A 347 -4.84 16.34 13.36
CA LEU A 347 -5.02 16.20 14.80
C LEU A 347 -6.48 16.41 15.25
N GLY A 348 -7.43 16.50 14.31
CA GLY A 348 -8.83 16.84 14.60
C GLY A 348 -9.03 18.30 15.04
N GLY A 349 -8.03 19.17 14.79
CA GLY A 349 -8.09 20.58 15.11
C GLY A 349 -8.66 21.45 13.99
N GLU A 350 -8.85 22.73 14.30
CA GLU A 350 -9.32 23.75 13.36
C GLU A 350 -8.39 24.96 13.38
N LEU A 351 -8.17 25.55 12.20
CA LEU A 351 -7.40 26.78 12.03
C LEU A 351 -8.29 27.84 11.37
N GLY A 352 -8.38 29.02 11.98
CA GLY A 352 -9.05 30.19 11.44
C GLY A 352 -8.10 31.39 11.43
N HIS A 353 -8.21 32.23 10.40
CA HIS A 353 -7.42 33.47 10.33
C HIS A 353 -8.21 34.58 9.64
N GLY A 354 -7.93 35.84 10.00
CA GLY A 354 -8.57 36.99 9.36
C GLY A 354 -8.31 38.32 10.05
N THR A 355 -8.69 39.39 9.37
CA THR A 355 -8.71 40.74 9.94
C THR A 355 -9.98 40.96 10.75
N LEU A 356 -9.82 41.39 12.00
CA LEU A 356 -10.88 41.77 12.91
C LEU A 356 -11.38 43.19 12.62
N SER A 357 -12.55 43.53 13.13
CA SER A 357 -13.20 44.85 12.93
C SER A 357 -12.41 46.01 13.53
N ASP A 358 -11.52 45.73 14.48
CA ASP A 358 -10.62 46.70 15.11
C ASP A 358 -9.34 46.95 14.29
N GLY A 359 -9.19 46.30 13.13
CA GLY A 359 -8.03 46.44 12.26
C GLY A 359 -6.83 45.57 12.67
N SER A 360 -6.99 44.68 13.64
CA SER A 360 -5.99 43.65 13.94
C SER A 360 -6.15 42.43 13.02
N TYR A 361 -5.07 41.68 12.81
CA TYR A 361 -5.08 40.37 12.19
C TYR A 361 -4.95 39.31 13.28
N ARG A 362 -5.81 38.30 13.23
CA ARG A 362 -5.83 37.19 14.17
C ARG A 362 -5.64 35.86 13.45
N LEU A 363 -4.75 35.03 13.97
CA LEU A 363 -4.66 33.60 13.71
C LEU A 363 -5.12 32.85 14.98
N LEU A 364 -6.07 31.93 14.82
CA LEU A 364 -6.64 31.14 15.89
C LEU A 364 -6.57 29.66 15.52
N VAL A 365 -5.95 28.85 16.37
CA VAL A 365 -5.87 27.40 16.20
C VAL A 365 -6.47 26.72 17.43
N ARG A 366 -7.28 25.70 17.19
CA ARG A 366 -7.88 24.84 18.23
C ARG A 366 -7.47 23.41 17.96
N ILE A 367 -6.88 22.73 18.93
CA ILE A 367 -6.48 21.33 18.80
C ILE A 367 -7.11 20.56 19.95
N PRO A 368 -7.92 19.52 19.70
CA PRO A 368 -8.44 18.67 20.77
C PRO A 368 -7.29 17.95 21.48
N VAL A 369 -7.33 17.91 22.81
CA VAL A 369 -6.33 17.21 23.62
C VAL A 369 -7.01 16.08 24.39
N CYS A 370 -6.58 14.84 24.14
CA CYS A 370 -6.93 13.72 25.00
C CYS A 370 -6.14 13.88 26.31
N ARG A 371 -6.84 13.84 27.45
CA ARG A 371 -6.19 13.86 28.76
C ARG A 371 -5.52 12.53 29.08
#